data_AF-A0A6P0WCC5-F1
#
_entry.id   AF-A0A6P0WCC5-F1
#
_cell.length_a   1.000
_cell.length_b   1.000
_cell.length_c   1.000
_cell.angle_alpha   90.00
_cell.angle_beta   90.00
_cell.angle_gamma   90.00
#
_symmetry.space_group_name_H-M   'P 1'
#
loop_
_entity.id
_entity.type
_entity.pdbx_description
1 polymer ?
#
loop_
_entity_poly.entity_id
_entity_poly.type
_entity_poly.pdbx_seq_one_letter_code
_entity_poly.pdbx_strand_id
1 'polypeptide(L)'
;MNIKPSLMAAATVTIAASTLTAISAEAAALDFDISPFTGSPATVNITLEEVGNDVKFNFEVTDTLADITGVFFDINDTFNLNSNDLSVSGNDVTGGLVTNTKNLGNGVNLNGGGPSNPGSFDFGLKIGTNGIGGDDIQATSFTLSHATEALTLNMFKEQKFAVRLQSVGSNREGSSKLTGISPIKVVYPSDNKPVGVPEPSTVLGLGLFAVGLAGTRRIVKT
;
A
#
# COMPACT_ATOMS: atom_id res chain seq x y z
N MET A 1 -35.23 -1.91 68.28
CA MET A 1 -34.41 -1.35 67.17
C MET A 1 -33.04 -1.97 67.27
N ASN A 2 -32.71 -2.94 66.40
CA ASN A 2 -31.40 -3.58 66.36
C ASN A 2 -31.19 -4.15 64.95
N ILE A 3 -30.56 -3.38 64.08
CA ILE A 3 -30.28 -3.77 62.69
C ILE A 3 -28.84 -4.27 62.67
N LYS A 4 -28.64 -5.56 62.32
CA LYS A 4 -27.30 -6.13 62.11
C LYS A 4 -26.77 -5.68 60.74
N PRO A 5 -25.50 -5.25 60.61
CA PRO A 5 -24.92 -4.95 59.30
C PRO A 5 -24.51 -6.25 58.57
N SER A 6 -24.83 -6.26 57.28
CA SER A 6 -24.52 -7.30 56.29
C SER A 6 -23.04 -7.25 55.89
N LEU A 7 -22.36 -8.41 55.82
CA LEU A 7 -21.03 -8.53 55.23
C LEU A 7 -21.15 -8.47 53.70
N MET A 8 -20.56 -7.44 53.08
CA MET A 8 -20.33 -7.40 51.64
C MET A 8 -19.05 -8.20 51.32
N ALA A 9 -19.19 -9.30 50.58
CA ALA A 9 -18.06 -10.02 50.00
C ALA A 9 -17.58 -9.25 48.75
N ALA A 10 -16.34 -8.77 48.77
CA ALA A 10 -15.69 -8.18 47.61
C ALA A 10 -15.10 -9.29 46.72
N ALA A 11 -15.72 -9.53 45.56
CA ALA A 11 -15.14 -10.38 44.53
C ALA A 11 -14.16 -9.55 43.68
N THR A 12 -12.86 -9.78 43.81
CA THR A 12 -11.85 -9.22 42.93
C THR A 12 -11.82 -9.97 41.61
N VAL A 13 -12.37 -9.38 40.55
CA VAL A 13 -12.21 -9.86 39.18
C VAL A 13 -10.82 -9.46 38.69
N THR A 14 -9.96 -10.45 38.44
CA THR A 14 -8.65 -10.23 37.83
C THR A 14 -8.83 -10.27 36.31
N ILE A 15 -8.72 -9.12 35.64
CA ILE A 15 -8.73 -9.03 34.19
C ILE A 15 -7.31 -9.33 33.72
N ALA A 16 -7.07 -10.54 33.20
CA ALA A 16 -5.86 -10.83 32.44
C ALA A 16 -5.95 -10.08 31.11
N ALA A 17 -5.25 -8.95 31.00
CA ALA A 17 -5.07 -8.26 29.74
C ALA A 17 -4.07 -9.04 28.89
N SER A 18 -4.56 -9.98 28.09
CA SER A 18 -3.78 -10.52 26.97
C SER A 18 -3.64 -9.41 25.93
N THR A 19 -2.43 -8.87 25.80
CA THR A 19 -2.08 -7.97 24.70
C THR A 19 -2.07 -8.78 23.41
N LEU A 20 -3.23 -8.87 22.75
CA LEU A 20 -3.30 -9.28 21.35
C LEU A 20 -2.57 -8.22 20.54
N THR A 21 -1.36 -8.52 20.11
CA THR A 21 -0.74 -7.79 19.02
C THR A 21 -1.62 -7.98 17.80
N ALA A 22 -2.34 -6.94 17.39
CA ALA A 22 -3.03 -6.92 16.11
C ALA A 22 -1.96 -7.10 15.03
N ILE A 23 -1.87 -8.30 14.48
CA ILE A 23 -1.23 -8.50 13.18
C ILE A 23 -2.10 -7.75 12.19
N SER A 24 -1.64 -6.58 11.76
CA SER A 24 -2.16 -5.95 10.55
C SER A 24 -2.07 -7.00 9.45
N ALA A 25 -3.20 -7.36 8.84
CA ALA A 25 -3.20 -8.20 7.66
C ALA A 25 -2.71 -7.32 6.51
N GLU A 26 -1.39 -7.19 6.37
CA GLU A 26 -0.79 -6.66 5.15
C GLU A 26 -1.08 -7.68 4.04
N ALA A 27 -1.38 -7.23 2.82
CA ALA A 27 -1.68 -8.12 1.69
C ALA A 27 -0.41 -8.41 0.88
N ALA A 28 -0.41 -9.48 0.07
CA ALA A 28 0.64 -9.69 -0.91
C ALA A 28 0.58 -8.57 -1.96
N ALA A 29 1.75 -8.05 -2.37
CA ALA A 29 1.80 -6.92 -3.29
C ALA A 29 2.91 -7.05 -4.35
N LEU A 30 2.68 -6.50 -5.55
CA LEU A 30 3.76 -6.07 -6.43
C LEU A 30 4.04 -4.61 -6.12
N ASP A 31 5.29 -4.26 -5.84
CA ASP A 31 5.74 -2.91 -5.50
C ASP A 31 7.00 -2.59 -6.30
N PHE A 32 6.94 -1.54 -7.12
CA PHE A 32 8.03 -1.16 -8.02
C PHE A 32 7.91 0.28 -8.49
N ASP A 33 9.06 0.85 -8.85
CA ASP A 33 9.14 2.19 -9.44
C ASP A 33 9.25 2.13 -10.96
N ILE A 34 8.65 3.13 -11.61
CA ILE A 34 8.83 3.39 -13.04
C ILE A 34 9.49 4.75 -13.26
N SER A 35 10.15 4.91 -14.40
CA SER A 35 10.96 6.10 -14.72
C SER A 35 10.64 6.67 -16.10
N PRO A 36 11.02 7.93 -16.39
CA PRO A 36 10.68 8.59 -17.63
C PRO A 36 11.42 7.97 -18.82
N PHE A 37 10.69 7.63 -19.89
CA PHE A 37 11.31 7.39 -21.19
C PHE A 37 11.41 8.68 -22.02
N THR A 38 10.64 9.72 -21.66
CA THR A 38 10.73 11.06 -22.24
C THR A 38 10.10 12.11 -21.31
N GLY A 39 10.60 13.35 -21.39
CA GLY A 39 10.07 14.49 -20.64
C GLY A 39 10.87 14.82 -19.38
N SER A 40 10.24 15.51 -18.43
CA SER A 40 10.86 15.95 -17.18
C SER A 40 11.17 14.76 -16.24
N PRO A 41 12.23 14.84 -15.41
CA PRO A 41 12.50 13.85 -14.37
C PRO A 41 11.31 13.72 -13.41
N ALA A 42 10.91 12.48 -13.13
CA ALA A 42 9.89 12.10 -12.18
C ALA A 42 9.99 10.58 -11.93
N THR A 43 9.50 10.12 -10.78
CA THR A 43 9.40 8.71 -10.40
C THR A 43 7.99 8.45 -9.90
N VAL A 44 7.40 7.34 -10.34
CA VAL A 44 6.10 6.88 -9.85
C VAL A 44 6.30 5.50 -9.24
N ASN A 45 5.94 5.36 -7.97
CA ASN A 45 5.78 4.08 -7.33
C ASN A 45 4.42 3.48 -7.72
N ILE A 46 4.42 2.19 -8.01
CA ILE A 46 3.24 1.42 -8.35
C ILE A 46 3.14 0.26 -7.39
N THR A 47 2.00 0.18 -6.70
CA THR A 47 1.67 -0.95 -5.82
C THR A 47 0.38 -1.64 -6.29
N LEU A 48 0.43 -2.94 -6.55
CA LEU A 48 -0.73 -3.78 -6.86
C LEU A 48 -0.99 -4.74 -5.72
N GLU A 49 -2.24 -4.83 -5.27
CA GLU A 49 -2.69 -5.70 -4.18
C GLU A 49 -3.90 -6.53 -4.61
N GLU A 50 -3.93 -7.81 -4.25
CA GLU A 50 -5.14 -8.64 -4.37
C GLU A 50 -6.14 -8.26 -3.28
N VAL A 51 -7.37 -7.93 -3.69
CA VAL A 51 -8.49 -7.59 -2.80
C VAL A 51 -9.68 -8.48 -3.16
N GLY A 52 -9.80 -9.62 -2.48
CA GLY A 52 -10.79 -10.62 -2.84
C GLY A 52 -10.46 -11.28 -4.18
N ASN A 53 -11.34 -11.12 -5.17
CA ASN A 53 -11.13 -11.59 -6.55
C ASN A 53 -10.65 -10.49 -7.50
N ASP A 54 -10.40 -9.30 -6.97
CA ASP A 54 -10.04 -8.11 -7.73
C ASP A 54 -8.60 -7.71 -7.43
N VAL A 55 -8.04 -6.82 -8.26
CA VAL A 55 -6.71 -6.24 -8.01
C VAL A 55 -6.84 -4.73 -7.86
N LYS A 56 -6.38 -4.22 -6.73
CA LYS A 56 -6.27 -2.79 -6.46
C LYS A 56 -4.91 -2.30 -6.95
N PHE A 57 -4.93 -1.20 -7.68
CA PHE A 57 -3.75 -0.50 -8.16
C PHE A 57 -3.61 0.81 -7.41
N ASN A 58 -2.41 1.12 -6.97
CA ASN A 58 -2.03 2.39 -6.39
C ASN A 58 -0.86 2.97 -7.18
N PHE A 59 -0.92 4.26 -7.48
CA PHE A 59 0.11 5.02 -8.16
C PHE A 59 0.45 6.24 -7.32
N GLU A 60 1.72 6.48 -7.04
CA GLU A 60 2.18 7.61 -6.24
C GLU A 60 3.43 8.24 -6.86
N VAL A 61 3.41 9.56 -7.07
CA VAL A 61 4.60 10.31 -7.47
C VAL A 61 5.48 10.53 -6.24
N THR A 62 6.75 10.11 -6.29
CA THR A 62 7.60 10.02 -5.08
C THR A 62 8.73 11.05 -4.98
N ASP A 63 9.20 11.60 -6.10
CA ASP A 63 10.42 12.42 -6.15
C ASP A 63 10.22 13.88 -6.59
N THR A 64 9.00 14.24 -7.00
CA THR A 64 8.66 15.56 -7.52
C THR A 64 7.18 15.83 -7.37
N LEU A 65 6.75 17.05 -7.70
CA LEU A 65 5.33 17.36 -7.86
C LEU A 65 4.93 17.09 -9.31
N ALA A 66 3.91 16.27 -9.52
CA ALA A 66 3.33 16.02 -10.84
C ALA A 66 1.86 15.64 -10.76
N ASP A 67 1.10 15.96 -11.80
CA ASP A 67 -0.31 15.60 -11.92
C ASP A 67 -0.48 14.32 -12.76
N ILE A 68 -1.04 13.27 -12.17
CA ILE A 68 -1.34 12.00 -12.84
C ILE A 68 -2.60 12.17 -13.70
N THR A 69 -2.44 12.06 -15.02
CA THR A 69 -3.55 12.27 -15.98
C THR A 69 -3.96 11.02 -16.73
N GLY A 70 -3.13 9.97 -16.68
CA GLY A 70 -3.46 8.70 -17.30
C GLY A 70 -2.48 7.60 -16.94
N VAL A 71 -3.01 6.39 -16.88
CA VAL A 71 -2.28 5.16 -16.58
C VAL A 71 -2.49 4.15 -17.70
N PHE A 72 -1.49 3.34 -17.95
CA PHE A 72 -1.48 2.32 -19.00
C PHE A 72 -0.78 1.07 -18.46
N PHE A 73 -1.32 -0.10 -18.77
CA PHE A 73 -0.77 -1.35 -18.28
C PHE A 73 -1.13 -2.51 -19.21
N ASP A 74 -0.26 -3.51 -19.20
CA ASP A 74 -0.47 -4.79 -19.87
C ASP A 74 -0.93 -5.85 -18.87
N ILE A 75 -1.63 -6.84 -19.38
CA ILE A 75 -1.96 -8.07 -18.66
C ILE A 75 -1.34 -9.22 -19.43
N ASN A 76 -0.83 -10.21 -18.70
CA ASN A 76 -0.26 -11.38 -19.34
C ASN A 76 -1.32 -12.11 -20.22
N ASP A 77 -1.08 -12.11 -21.53
CA ASP A 77 -1.98 -12.69 -22.54
C ASP A 77 -2.32 -14.18 -22.30
N THR A 78 -1.47 -14.91 -21.58
CA THR A 78 -1.72 -16.33 -21.30
C THR A 78 -2.98 -16.58 -20.48
N PHE A 79 -3.48 -15.57 -19.76
CA PHE A 79 -4.72 -15.66 -18.99
C PHE A 79 -5.99 -15.47 -19.84
N ASN A 80 -5.88 -15.03 -21.10
CA ASN A 80 -7.00 -14.93 -22.07
C ASN A 80 -8.27 -14.25 -21.52
N LEU A 81 -8.11 -13.15 -20.78
CA LEU A 81 -9.25 -12.41 -20.24
C LEU A 81 -10.02 -11.69 -21.35
N ASN A 82 -11.35 -11.75 -21.29
CA ASN A 82 -12.20 -10.96 -22.18
C ASN A 82 -12.25 -9.52 -21.66
N SER A 83 -11.70 -8.57 -22.42
CA SER A 83 -11.66 -7.17 -22.02
C SER A 83 -13.04 -6.54 -21.79
N ASN A 84 -14.11 -7.11 -22.35
CA ASN A 84 -15.49 -6.63 -22.14
C ASN A 84 -16.04 -7.00 -20.76
N ASP A 85 -15.45 -8.00 -20.10
CA ASP A 85 -15.85 -8.46 -18.78
C ASP A 85 -15.00 -7.80 -17.67
N LEU A 86 -14.04 -6.95 -18.05
CA LEU A 86 -13.26 -6.11 -17.14
C LEU A 86 -14.00 -4.81 -16.83
N SER A 87 -13.92 -4.40 -15.57
CA SER A 87 -14.46 -3.12 -15.09
C SER A 87 -13.48 -2.46 -14.14
N VAL A 88 -13.57 -1.13 -14.04
CA VAL A 88 -12.70 -0.33 -13.18
C VAL A 88 -13.51 0.60 -12.32
N SER A 89 -13.11 0.75 -11.06
CA SER A 89 -13.71 1.67 -10.11
C SER A 89 -12.64 2.43 -9.31
N GLY A 90 -12.80 3.74 -9.17
CA GLY A 90 -11.90 4.61 -8.41
C GLY A 90 -12.39 6.05 -8.46
N ASN A 91 -12.10 6.83 -7.42
CA ASN A 91 -12.64 8.19 -7.29
C ASN A 91 -12.10 9.15 -8.36
N ASP A 92 -10.85 8.95 -8.77
CA ASP A 92 -10.19 9.80 -9.76
C ASP A 92 -10.33 9.29 -11.19
N VAL A 93 -11.07 8.19 -11.39
CA VAL A 93 -11.26 7.57 -12.70
C VAL A 93 -12.34 8.35 -13.45
N THR A 94 -11.98 8.98 -14.57
CA THR A 94 -12.87 9.89 -15.32
C THR A 94 -13.25 9.38 -16.71
N GLY A 95 -12.99 8.09 -16.99
CA GLY A 95 -13.36 7.44 -18.23
C GLY A 95 -13.47 5.92 -18.08
N GLY A 96 -13.88 5.26 -19.16
CA GLY A 96 -13.85 3.81 -19.23
C GLY A 96 -12.45 3.28 -19.52
N LEU A 97 -12.27 1.98 -19.30
CA LEU A 97 -11.08 1.25 -19.71
C LEU A 97 -11.01 1.21 -21.24
N VAL A 98 -9.92 1.70 -21.81
CA VAL A 98 -9.69 1.71 -23.27
C VAL A 98 -8.68 0.65 -23.63
N THR A 99 -8.99 -0.20 -24.61
CA THR A 99 -8.14 -1.34 -24.98
C THR A 99 -7.15 -1.01 -26.11
N ASN A 100 -6.03 -1.73 -26.15
CA ASN A 100 -4.99 -1.66 -27.19
C ASN A 100 -4.61 -0.21 -27.57
N THR A 101 -4.17 0.55 -26.58
CA THR A 101 -3.99 1.99 -26.71
C THR A 101 -2.70 2.49 -26.10
N LYS A 102 -2.24 3.64 -26.62
CA LYS A 102 -1.24 4.52 -25.99
C LYS A 102 -1.71 5.97 -25.96
N ASN A 103 -2.96 6.20 -26.31
CA ASN A 103 -3.53 7.52 -26.51
C ASN A 103 -5.00 7.52 -26.12
N LEU A 104 -5.32 8.24 -25.05
CA LEU A 104 -6.67 8.39 -24.52
C LEU A 104 -7.32 9.70 -25.02
N GLY A 105 -6.64 10.45 -25.88
CA GLY A 105 -7.08 11.77 -26.36
C GLY A 105 -6.77 12.89 -25.37
N ASN A 106 -7.12 14.13 -25.72
CA ASN A 106 -6.97 15.33 -24.88
C ASN A 106 -5.56 15.53 -24.29
N GLY A 107 -4.52 15.14 -25.01
CA GLY A 107 -3.13 15.24 -24.54
C GLY A 107 -2.67 14.12 -23.60
N VAL A 108 -3.56 13.21 -23.22
CA VAL A 108 -3.25 12.02 -22.43
C VAL A 108 -2.77 10.90 -23.37
N ASN A 109 -1.48 10.91 -23.69
CA ASN A 109 -0.86 9.91 -24.57
C ASN A 109 0.63 9.70 -24.29
N LEU A 110 1.13 8.53 -24.69
CA LEU A 110 2.52 8.12 -24.56
C LEU A 110 3.34 8.31 -25.84
N ASN A 111 2.94 9.21 -26.75
CA ASN A 111 3.67 9.48 -27.99
C ASN A 111 5.02 10.19 -27.72
N GLY A 112 5.99 10.07 -28.64
CA GLY A 112 7.32 10.67 -28.50
C GLY A 112 8.36 9.67 -27.98
N GLY A 113 9.51 10.13 -27.47
CA GLY A 113 10.56 9.27 -26.94
C GLY A 113 11.37 8.45 -27.97
N GLY A 114 11.04 8.54 -29.26
CA GLY A 114 11.80 7.90 -30.33
C GLY A 114 11.93 6.38 -30.12
N PRO A 115 13.15 5.80 -30.22
CA PRO A 115 13.38 4.37 -30.00
C PRO A 115 12.99 3.85 -28.61
N SER A 116 12.94 4.72 -27.60
CA SER A 116 12.57 4.36 -26.22
C SER A 116 11.06 4.34 -25.99
N ASN A 117 10.25 4.56 -27.02
CA ASN A 117 8.79 4.51 -26.88
C ASN A 117 8.32 3.08 -26.58
N PRO A 118 7.53 2.86 -25.51
CA PRO A 118 7.10 1.52 -25.09
C PRO A 118 6.02 0.88 -25.99
N GLY A 119 5.51 1.61 -26.99
CA GLY A 119 4.46 1.15 -27.88
C GLY A 119 3.05 1.30 -27.30
N SER A 120 2.15 0.43 -27.73
CA SER A 120 0.80 0.32 -27.18
C SER A 120 0.77 -0.58 -25.94
N PHE A 121 -0.30 -0.41 -25.18
CA PHE A 121 -0.62 -1.19 -23.99
C PHE A 121 -2.00 -1.84 -24.14
N ASP A 122 -2.23 -2.93 -23.43
CA ASP A 122 -3.52 -3.63 -23.47
C ASP A 122 -4.64 -2.75 -22.95
N PHE A 123 -4.35 -1.96 -21.91
CA PHE A 123 -5.32 -1.08 -21.27
C PHE A 123 -4.76 0.30 -21.00
N GLY A 124 -5.64 1.29 -21.12
CA GLY A 124 -5.38 2.67 -20.70
C GLY A 124 -6.59 3.27 -20.03
N LEU A 125 -6.34 4.07 -18.99
CA LEU A 125 -7.36 4.71 -18.18
C LEU A 125 -7.02 6.18 -17.93
N LYS A 126 -8.04 7.03 -18.05
CA LYS A 126 -7.90 8.45 -17.71
C LYS A 126 -8.08 8.67 -16.23
N ILE A 127 -7.22 9.51 -15.68
CA ILE A 127 -7.23 9.93 -14.29
C ILE A 127 -7.45 11.44 -14.24
N GLY A 128 -8.30 11.91 -13.33
CA GLY A 128 -8.61 13.32 -13.14
C GLY A 128 -9.46 13.93 -14.26
N THR A 129 -9.90 15.17 -14.05
CA THR A 129 -10.75 15.87 -15.03
C THR A 129 -9.97 16.27 -16.29
N ASN A 130 -10.65 16.24 -17.45
CA ASN A 130 -10.05 16.68 -18.71
C ASN A 130 -9.95 18.22 -18.70
N GLY A 131 -8.76 18.79 -18.55
CA GLY A 131 -8.52 20.24 -18.67
C GLY A 131 -7.34 20.72 -17.83
N ILE A 132 -6.82 21.92 -18.15
CA ILE A 132 -5.73 22.54 -17.38
C ILE A 132 -6.29 23.02 -16.03
N GLY A 133 -5.78 22.47 -14.92
CA GLY A 133 -5.83 23.11 -13.60
C GLY A 133 -7.02 22.80 -12.69
N GLY A 134 -7.78 21.72 -12.96
CA GLY A 134 -8.86 21.29 -12.06
C GLY A 134 -8.36 20.48 -10.86
N ASP A 135 -7.49 19.50 -11.13
CA ASP A 135 -7.03 18.52 -10.15
C ASP A 135 -5.49 18.48 -10.13
N ASP A 136 -4.90 18.21 -8.96
CA ASP A 136 -3.46 17.96 -8.80
C ASP A 136 -3.27 16.60 -8.12
N ILE A 137 -3.28 15.55 -8.93
CA ILE A 137 -3.34 14.18 -8.47
C ILE A 137 -1.90 13.64 -8.35
N GLN A 138 -1.33 13.76 -7.15
CA GLN A 138 -0.01 13.19 -6.83
C GLN A 138 -0.06 11.68 -6.58
N ALA A 139 -1.22 11.18 -6.14
CA ALA A 139 -1.46 9.78 -5.91
C ALA A 139 -2.91 9.43 -6.26
N THR A 140 -3.12 8.24 -6.81
CA THR A 140 -4.45 7.72 -7.12
C THR A 140 -4.52 6.22 -6.91
N SER A 141 -5.74 5.72 -6.72
CA SER A 141 -6.00 4.29 -6.68
C SER A 141 -7.29 3.93 -7.39
N PHE A 142 -7.30 2.74 -7.98
CA PHE A 142 -8.49 2.13 -8.54
C PHE A 142 -8.45 0.61 -8.38
N THR A 143 -9.61 -0.01 -8.47
CA THR A 143 -9.77 -1.47 -8.46
C THR A 143 -10.17 -1.93 -9.83
N LEU A 144 -9.41 -2.89 -10.38
CA LEU A 144 -9.78 -3.63 -11.57
C LEU A 144 -10.49 -4.90 -11.12
N SER A 145 -11.65 -5.15 -11.71
CA SER A 145 -12.50 -6.32 -11.42
C SER A 145 -12.85 -7.03 -12.72
N HIS A 146 -13.10 -8.33 -12.64
CA HIS A 146 -13.59 -9.13 -13.76
C HIS A 146 -14.91 -9.82 -13.38
N ALA A 147 -15.84 -9.96 -14.33
CA ALA A 147 -17.19 -10.44 -14.04
C ALA A 147 -17.25 -11.89 -13.53
N THR A 148 -16.36 -12.77 -14.01
CA THR A 148 -16.39 -14.22 -13.70
C THR A 148 -15.06 -14.78 -13.17
N GLU A 149 -13.95 -14.42 -13.78
CA GLU A 149 -12.60 -14.84 -13.37
C GLU A 149 -12.06 -14.02 -12.19
N ALA A 150 -11.25 -14.65 -11.35
CA ALA A 150 -10.50 -13.95 -10.31
C ALA A 150 -9.21 -13.37 -10.88
N LEU A 151 -8.95 -12.09 -10.60
CA LEU A 151 -7.71 -11.42 -10.94
C LEU A 151 -6.66 -11.69 -9.87
N THR A 152 -5.42 -11.97 -10.30
CA THR A 152 -4.30 -12.27 -9.39
C THR A 152 -3.06 -11.49 -9.80
N LEU A 153 -2.14 -11.25 -8.87
CA LEU A 153 -0.88 -10.56 -9.13
C LEU A 153 -0.02 -11.27 -10.17
N ASN A 154 -0.18 -12.60 -10.33
CA ASN A 154 0.53 -13.34 -11.37
C ASN A 154 0.21 -12.84 -12.79
N MET A 155 -0.99 -12.31 -13.01
CA MET A 155 -1.40 -11.73 -14.29
C MET A 155 -0.63 -10.46 -14.63
N PHE A 156 -0.05 -9.81 -13.63
CA PHE A 156 0.64 -8.54 -13.76
C PHE A 156 2.15 -8.63 -13.60
N LYS A 157 2.72 -9.83 -13.40
CA LYS A 157 4.17 -10.04 -13.33
C LYS A 157 4.83 -9.88 -14.68
N GLU A 158 5.98 -9.21 -14.73
CA GLU A 158 6.74 -8.98 -15.96
C GLU A 158 5.94 -8.27 -17.06
N GLN A 159 4.90 -7.52 -16.67
CA GLN A 159 4.05 -6.76 -17.58
C GLN A 159 4.50 -5.31 -17.64
N LYS A 160 4.22 -4.65 -18.76
CA LYS A 160 4.58 -3.24 -18.94
C LYS A 160 3.55 -2.35 -18.24
N PHE A 161 4.06 -1.30 -17.62
CA PHE A 161 3.27 -0.22 -17.04
C PHE A 161 3.77 1.11 -17.58
N ALA A 162 2.88 2.09 -17.66
CA ALA A 162 3.22 3.45 -18.00
C ALA A 162 2.26 4.46 -17.40
N VAL A 163 2.78 5.67 -17.16
CA VAL A 163 2.04 6.77 -16.54
C VAL A 163 2.30 8.06 -17.30
N ARG A 164 1.24 8.84 -17.48
CA ARG A 164 1.29 10.19 -18.05
C ARG A 164 1.20 11.23 -16.95
N LEU A 165 2.26 12.01 -16.81
CA LEU A 165 2.36 13.09 -15.82
C LEU A 165 2.36 14.48 -16.46
N GLN A 166 1.44 15.35 -16.06
CA GLN A 166 1.45 16.78 -16.42
C GLN A 166 1.93 17.62 -15.24
N SER A 167 2.17 18.90 -15.48
CA SER A 167 2.55 19.86 -14.44
C SER A 167 3.75 19.43 -13.58
N VAL A 168 4.78 18.85 -14.20
CA VAL A 168 5.91 18.22 -13.50
C VAL A 168 6.93 19.26 -13.01
N GLY A 169 7.41 19.10 -11.79
CA GLY A 169 8.49 19.91 -11.20
C GLY A 169 8.00 21.13 -10.42
N SER A 170 8.94 21.81 -9.77
CA SER A 170 8.65 22.95 -8.86
C SER A 170 7.86 24.09 -9.51
N ASN A 171 8.12 24.33 -10.80
CA ASN A 171 7.46 25.40 -11.56
C ASN A 171 6.17 24.92 -12.24
N ARG A 172 5.84 23.62 -12.17
CA ARG A 172 4.61 23.04 -12.73
C ARG A 172 4.43 23.22 -14.25
N GLU A 173 5.51 23.50 -14.99
CA GLU A 173 5.52 23.64 -16.46
C GLU A 173 5.99 22.36 -17.17
N GLY A 174 6.47 21.37 -16.42
CA GLY A 174 7.02 20.13 -16.96
C GLY A 174 5.95 19.13 -17.39
N SER A 175 6.39 18.12 -18.12
CA SER A 175 5.55 17.01 -18.54
C SER A 175 6.42 15.77 -18.68
N SER A 176 5.94 14.63 -18.18
CA SER A 176 6.68 13.37 -18.22
C SER A 176 5.81 12.21 -18.68
N LYS A 177 6.48 11.22 -19.27
CA LYS A 177 5.89 9.96 -19.72
C LYS A 177 6.81 8.86 -19.22
N LEU A 178 6.29 8.07 -18.31
CA LEU A 178 7.05 7.05 -17.59
C LEU A 178 6.65 5.68 -18.08
N THR A 179 7.60 4.74 -18.04
CA THR A 179 7.33 3.34 -18.30
C THR A 179 8.26 2.46 -17.48
N GLY A 180 7.84 1.24 -17.22
CA GLY A 180 8.64 0.22 -16.57
C GLY A 180 7.98 -1.14 -16.70
N ILE A 181 8.68 -2.15 -16.18
CA ILE A 181 8.21 -3.54 -16.16
C ILE A 181 8.07 -3.93 -14.70
N SER A 182 6.93 -4.51 -14.35
CA SER A 182 6.68 -5.01 -13.00
C SER A 182 7.62 -6.18 -12.65
N PRO A 183 7.93 -6.38 -11.35
CA PRO A 183 8.86 -7.42 -10.93
C PRO A 183 8.21 -8.82 -11.02
N ILE A 184 9.07 -9.84 -11.05
CA ILE A 184 8.66 -11.25 -10.92
C ILE A 184 8.21 -11.55 -9.48
N LYS A 185 8.88 -10.90 -8.52
CA LYS A 185 8.70 -11.18 -7.10
C LYS A 185 7.50 -10.41 -6.55
N VAL A 186 6.56 -11.15 -5.96
CA VAL A 186 5.52 -10.59 -5.08
C VAL A 186 6.11 -10.48 -3.69
N VAL A 187 5.90 -9.33 -3.05
CA VAL A 187 6.26 -9.09 -1.66
C VAL A 187 5.15 -9.66 -0.79
N TYR A 188 5.48 -10.60 0.09
CA TYR A 188 4.53 -11.17 1.04
C TYR A 188 4.75 -10.58 2.44
N PRO A 189 3.69 -10.33 3.22
CA PRO A 189 3.78 -9.85 4.60
C PRO A 189 4.66 -10.73 5.50
N SER A 190 4.64 -12.04 5.26
CA SER A 190 5.48 -13.01 5.99
C SER A 190 6.97 -12.79 5.79
N ASP A 191 7.37 -12.16 4.69
CA ASP A 191 8.78 -11.87 4.39
C ASP A 191 9.34 -10.81 5.35
N ASN A 192 8.47 -9.98 5.94
CA ASN A 192 8.84 -8.96 6.94
C ASN A 192 8.75 -9.46 8.39
N LYS A 193 8.57 -10.78 8.62
CA LYS A 193 8.53 -11.31 9.98
C LYS A 193 9.83 -10.92 10.70
N PRO A 194 9.77 -10.14 11.81
CA PRO A 194 10.97 -9.87 12.58
C PRO A 194 11.56 -11.21 13.00
N VAL A 195 12.82 -11.44 12.63
CA VAL A 195 13.59 -12.58 13.12
C VAL A 195 13.52 -12.46 14.63
N GLY A 196 12.90 -13.44 15.29
CA GLY A 196 12.78 -13.44 16.74
C GLY A 196 14.19 -13.32 17.30
N VAL A 197 14.51 -12.17 17.87
CA VAL A 197 15.74 -12.00 18.63
C VAL A 197 15.70 -13.09 19.69
N PRO A 198 16.68 -14.02 19.76
CA PRO A 198 16.70 -15.00 20.82
C PRO A 198 16.64 -14.24 22.14
N GLU A 199 15.60 -14.47 22.94
CA GLU A 199 15.55 -13.83 24.25
C GLU A 199 16.85 -14.14 24.99
N PRO A 200 17.51 -13.14 25.61
CA PRO A 200 18.67 -13.42 26.43
C PRO A 200 18.20 -14.44 27.46
N SER A 201 18.80 -15.62 27.42
CA SER A 201 18.44 -16.73 28.30
C SER A 201 18.30 -16.19 29.71
N THR A 202 17.11 -16.35 30.30
CA THR A 202 16.80 -15.99 31.69
C THR A 202 17.62 -16.89 32.61
N VAL A 203 18.92 -16.62 32.67
CA VAL A 203 19.90 -17.36 33.44
C VAL A 203 20.61 -16.33 34.30
N LEU A 204 20.42 -16.50 35.61
CA LEU A 204 21.12 -15.86 36.73
C LEU A 204 20.71 -14.42 37.08
N GLY A 205 19.67 -14.34 37.91
CA GLY A 205 19.33 -13.14 38.69
C GLY A 205 18.70 -13.43 40.05
N LEU A 206 18.91 -14.62 40.64
CA LEU A 206 18.68 -14.85 42.07
C LEU A 206 19.82 -14.16 42.85
N GLY A 207 19.79 -12.82 42.86
CA GLY A 207 20.74 -11.98 43.58
C GLY A 207 20.19 -11.61 44.94
N LEU A 208 20.81 -12.15 45.99
CA LEU A 208 20.58 -11.94 47.41
C LEU A 208 20.24 -10.48 47.79
N PHE A 209 19.16 -10.29 48.55
CA PHE A 209 19.09 -9.23 49.57
C PHE A 209 19.16 -9.89 50.95
N ALA A 210 20.38 -9.97 51.48
CA ALA A 210 20.66 -10.17 52.89
C ALA A 210 21.33 -8.90 53.45
N VAL A 211 21.17 -8.67 54.76
CA VAL A 211 21.77 -7.61 55.63
C VAL A 211 20.96 -6.30 55.68
N GLY A 212 20.58 -5.72 56.83
CA GLY A 212 20.76 -6.00 58.27
C GLY A 212 19.80 -5.07 59.08
N LEU A 213 19.18 -5.52 60.16
CA LEU A 213 19.63 -5.58 61.57
C LEU A 213 19.46 -4.27 62.39
N ALA A 214 18.72 -4.41 63.49
CA ALA A 214 18.78 -3.72 64.79
C ALA A 214 18.06 -2.37 65.01
N GLY A 215 17.18 -2.37 66.03
CA GLY A 215 16.61 -1.17 66.64
C GLY A 215 15.51 -1.44 67.66
N THR A 216 15.75 -2.28 68.67
CA THR A 216 14.86 -2.39 69.83
C THR A 216 14.98 -1.15 70.73
N ARG A 217 13.87 -0.50 71.05
CA ARG A 217 13.75 0.31 72.28
C ARG A 217 12.41 0.08 72.97
N ARG A 218 12.54 -0.25 74.26
CA ARG A 218 11.56 -0.62 75.26
C ARG A 218 11.55 0.50 76.30
N ILE A 219 10.41 1.15 76.57
CA ILE A 219 10.14 1.94 77.79
C ILE A 219 8.63 1.77 78.11
N VAL A 220 8.27 0.80 78.95
CA VAL A 220 7.94 0.85 80.40
C VAL A 220 6.61 1.56 80.72
N LYS A 221 5.72 0.79 81.34
CA LYS A 221 4.48 1.18 82.00
C LYS A 221 4.80 1.59 83.46
N THR A 222 4.18 2.66 83.93
CA THR A 222 3.75 2.78 85.34
C THR A 222 2.36 3.39 85.32
#